data_AF-A0A7Y3F246-F1
#
_entry.id   AF-A0A7Y3F246-F1
#
_cell.length_a   1.000
_cell.length_b   1.000
_cell.length_c   1.000
_cell.angle_alpha   90.00
_cell.angle_beta   90.00
_cell.angle_gamma   90.00
#
_symmetry.space_group_name_H-M   'P 1'
#
loop_
_entity.id
_entity.type
_entity.pdbx_description
1 polymer ?
#
loop_
_entity_poly.entity_id
_entity_poly.type
_entity_poly.pdbx_seq_one_letter_code
_entity_poly.pdbx_strand_id
1 'polypeptide(L)' 'MKNVLLLTDFSDNAWNAIFAALKMHEHITCNFYLLNTYEPSFANILGDKSKERLG' A
#
# COMPACT_ATOMS: atom_id res chain seq x y z
N MET A 1 6.65 17.80 13.06
CA MET A 1 5.67 16.94 12.35
C MET A 1 6.45 15.84 11.65
N LYS A 2 6.22 14.57 12.00
CA LYS A 2 6.94 13.44 11.39
C LYS A 2 6.12 12.85 10.25
N ASN A 3 6.78 12.38 9.21
CA ASN A 3 6.15 11.64 8.12
C ASN A 3 6.51 10.16 8.27
N VAL A 4 5.52 9.29 8.38
CA VAL A 4 5.69 7.85 8.64
C VAL A 4 5.05 7.08 7.49
N LEU A 5 5.84 6.29 6.77
CA LEU A 5 5.36 5.37 5.75
C LEU A 5 5.09 4.00 6.37
N LEU A 6 3.87 3.51 6.23
CA LEU A 6 3.42 2.20 6.67
C LEU A 6 3.18 1.33 5.45
N LEU A 7 3.93 0.23 5.35
CA LEU A 7 3.68 -0.79 4.36
C LEU A 7 2.50 -1.65 4.81
N THR A 8 1.62 -2.02 3.88
CA THR A 8 0.49 -2.89 4.18
C THR A 8 0.18 -3.80 3.00
N ASP A 9 -0.05 -5.08 3.30
CA ASP A 9 -0.67 -6.06 2.40
C ASP A 9 -2.14 -6.31 2.78
N PHE A 10 -2.70 -5.49 3.68
CA PHE A 10 -4.03 -5.59 4.28
C PHE A 10 -4.31 -6.87 5.10
N SER A 11 -3.28 -7.64 5.43
CA SER A 11 -3.42 -8.76 6.36
C SER A 11 -3.72 -8.29 7.79
N ASP A 12 -4.20 -9.20 8.64
CA ASP A 12 -4.38 -8.95 10.08
C ASP A 12 -3.07 -8.51 10.75
N ASN A 13 -1.93 -9.03 10.27
CA ASN A 13 -0.61 -8.64 10.76
C ASN A 13 -0.28 -7.19 10.41
N ALA A 14 -0.58 -6.76 9.18
CA ALA A 14 -0.39 -5.37 8.78
C ALA A 14 -1.30 -4.43 9.60
N TRP A 15 -2.55 -4.83 9.87
CA TRP A 15 -3.45 -4.06 10.75
C TRP A 15 -2.88 -3.93 12.17
N ASN A 16 -2.41 -5.03 12.76
CA ASN A 16 -1.78 -5.01 14.07
C ASN A 16 -0.55 -4.08 14.10
N ALA A 17 0.27 -4.10 13.06
CA ALA A 17 1.43 -3.21 12.92
C ALA A 17 1.01 -1.73 12.81
N ILE A 18 -0.03 -1.42 12.03
CA ILE A 18 -0.59 -0.07 11.92
C ILE A 18 -1.06 0.43 13.29
N PHE A 19 -1.84 -0.37 14.02
CA PHE A 19 -2.30 0.04 15.36
C PHE A 19 -1.16 0.20 16.37
N ALA A 20 -0.13 -0.64 16.30
CA ALA A 20 1.06 -0.49 17.12
C ALA A 20 1.78 0.83 16.80
N ALA A 21 1.99 1.15 15.51
CA ALA A 21 2.63 2.38 15.09
C ALA A 21 1.87 3.63 15.55
N LEU A 22 0.53 3.61 15.49
CA LEU A 22 -0.32 4.69 16.00
C LEU A 22 -0.16 4.88 17.51
N LYS A 23 -0.22 3.80 18.30
CA LYS A 23 -0.03 3.85 19.76
C LYS A 23 1.37 4.36 20.14
N MET A 24 2.40 3.87 19.46
CA MET A 24 3.78 4.29 19.71
C MET A 24 4.04 5.77 19.42
N HIS A 25 3.21 6.39 18.58
CA HIS A 25 3.36 7.79 18.15
C HIS A 25 2.25 8.70 18.68
N GLU A 26 1.48 8.28 19.69
CA GLU A 26 0.29 9.00 20.17
C GLU A 26 0.58 10.43 20.68
N HIS A 27 1.81 10.69 21.13
CA HIS A 27 2.25 12.00 21.63
C HIS A 27 3.03 12.83 20.62
N ILE A 28 3.11 12.37 19.36
CA ILE A 28 3.87 13.04 18.30
C ILE A 28 2.95 13.31 17.13
N THR A 29 2.85 14.58 16.69
CA THR A 29 2.12 14.91 15.46
C THR A 29 2.78 14.24 14.26
N CYS A 30 2.09 13.27 13.68
CA CYS A 30 2.57 12.47 12.55
C CYS A 30 1.60 12.52 11.38
N ASN A 31 2.14 12.52 10.17
CA ASN A 31 1.42 12.21 8.93
C ASN A 31 1.74 10.76 8.57
N PHE A 32 0.71 9.91 8.55
CA PHE A 32 0.86 8.52 8.17
C PHE A 32 0.48 8.34 6.71
N TYR A 33 1.36 7.68 5.95
CA TYR A 33 1.16 7.32 4.56
C TYR A 33 1.09 5.80 4.47
N LEU A 34 0.02 5.27 3.90
CA LEU A 34 -0.11 3.83 3.65
C LEU A 34 0.35 3.51 2.24
N LEU A 35 1.23 2.53 2.11
CA LEU A 35 1.70 2.01 0.83
C LEU A 35 1.45 0.51 0.75
N ASN A 36 0.59 0.14 -0.18
CA ASN A 36 0.47 -1.23 -0.64
C ASN A 36 1.15 -1.35 -2.00
N THR A 37 2.03 -2.34 -2.15
CA THR A 37 2.71 -2.65 -3.41
C THR A 37 2.20 -3.98 -3.92
N TYR A 38 1.95 -4.07 -5.22
CA TYR A 38 1.60 -5.32 -5.88
C TYR A 38 2.55 -5.55 -7.04
N GLU A 39 2.86 -6.81 -7.32
CA GLU A 39 3.59 -7.19 -8.51
C GLU A 39 2.68 -6.98 -9.73
N PRO A 40 3.08 -6.16 -10.72
CA PRO A 40 2.27 -5.96 -11.91
C PRO A 40 2.20 -7.27 -12.72
N SER A 41 0.99 -7.76 -13.00
CA SER A 41 0.83 -8.87 -13.94
C SER A 41 1.09 -8.42 -15.38
N PHE A 42 1.48 -9.33 -16.27
CA PHE A 42 1.59 -9.05 -17.71
C PHE A 42 0.31 -8.42 -18.28
N ALA A 43 -0.87 -8.80 -17.78
CA ALA A 43 -2.14 -8.20 -18.18
C ALA A 43 -2.25 -6.72 -17.74
N ASN A 44 -1.76 -6.39 -16.55
CA ASN A 44 -1.70 -5.00 -16.06
C ASN A 44 -0.72 -4.14 -16.85
N ILE A 45 0.34 -4.76 -17.40
CA ILE A 45 1.39 -4.08 -18.19
C ILE A 45 0.94 -3.84 -19.64
N LEU A 46 0.27 -4.82 -20.26
CA LEU A 46 -0.11 -4.76 -21.68
C LEU A 46 -1.30 -3.84 -21.94
N GLY A 47 -2.17 -3.62 -20.95
CA GLY A 47 -3.38 -2.79 -21.08
C GLY A 47 -4.38 -3.31 -22.13
N ASP A 48 -5.54 -2.68 -22.25
CA ASP A 48 -6.63 -3.09 -23.17
C ASP A 48 -6.21 -3.12 -24.66
N LYS A 49 -5.03 -2.59 -25.01
CA LYS A 49 -4.51 -2.56 -26.39
C LYS A 49 -4.08 -3.93 -26.93
N SER A 50 -3.96 -4.96 -26.08
CA SER A 50 -3.71 -6.33 -26.56
C SER A 50 -4.97 -7.00 -27.11
N LYS A 51 -6.18 -6.50 -26.79
CA LYS A 51 -7.44 -7.08 -27.30
C LYS A 51 -7.77 -6.66 -28.74
N GLU A 52 -7.37 -5.46 -29.17
CA GLU A 52 -7.62 -4.97 -30.54
C GLU A 52 -6.76 -5.67 -31.61
N ARG A 53 -5.67 -6.35 -31.24
CA ARG A 53 -4.78 -7.03 -32.20
C ARG A 53 -5.12 -8.50 -32.45
N LEU A 54 -6.12 -9.03 -31.74
CA LEU A 54 -6.60 -10.41 -31.88
C LEU A 54 -7.97 -10.49 -32.57
N GLY A 55 -8.44 -9.39 -33.17
CA GLY A 55 -9.64 -9.31 -34.00
C GLY A 55 -9.31 -9.14 -35.47
#